data_AF-A0A1Q3PMP5-F1
#
_entry.id   AF-A0A1Q3PMP5-F1
#
_cell.length_a   1.000
_cell.length_b   1.000
_cell.length_c   1.000
_cell.angle_alpha   90.00
_cell.angle_beta   90.00
_cell.angle_gamma   90.00
#
_symmetry.space_group_name_H-M   'P 1'
#
loop_
_entity.id
_entity.type
_entity.pdbx_description
1 polymer ?
#
loop_
_entity_poly.entity_id
_entity_poly.type
_entity_poly.pdbx_seq_one_letter_code
_entity_poly.pdbx_strand_id
1 'polypeptide(L)'
;MDRETYTFYTTADGVGYFFISEGSRGKILKGVSIKPLPNAAPDFLRPIYNLAFGDARKTTNGWTLDHSVRSGNGDMPRIIATVVQIAMEFMAQNTRATLSFQGYADIKSLALGKNQRTILYQRVIDSHWSELAVNCNFWGAKNNEVAEYTVGNQYERILARLK
;
A
#
# COMPACT_ATOMS: atom_id res chain seq x y z
N MET A 1 -0.64 7.55 -13.90
CA MET A 1 -1.10 8.55 -12.92
C MET A 1 -0.20 9.74 -13.15
N ASP A 2 -0.70 10.81 -13.77
CA ASP A 2 0.12 12.01 -13.99
C ASP A 2 0.09 12.87 -12.72
N ARG A 3 0.70 12.35 -11.65
CA ARG A 3 0.81 13.02 -10.36
C ARG A 3 2.27 13.07 -9.96
N GLU A 4 2.66 14.19 -9.38
CA GLU A 4 3.99 14.33 -8.81
C GLU A 4 4.22 13.25 -7.76
N THR A 5 5.37 12.58 -7.84
CA THR A 5 5.83 11.58 -6.88
C THR A 5 7.15 12.04 -6.25
N TYR A 6 7.55 11.37 -5.17
CA TYR A 6 8.90 11.48 -4.67
C TYR A 6 9.80 10.48 -5.39
N THR A 7 11.04 10.87 -5.66
CA THR A 7 12.08 9.91 -5.98
C THR A 7 12.27 8.97 -4.79
N PHE A 8 12.21 7.67 -5.04
CA PHE A 8 12.47 6.64 -4.05
C PHE A 8 13.70 5.82 -4.43
N TYR A 9 14.26 5.13 -3.45
CA TYR A 9 15.33 4.16 -3.64
C TYR A 9 14.92 2.80 -3.09
N THR A 10 15.39 1.75 -3.74
CA THR A 10 15.08 0.36 -3.40
C THR A 10 16.25 -0.26 -2.64
N THR A 11 15.95 -1.14 -1.68
CA THR A 11 16.95 -1.95 -1.00
C THR A 11 17.53 -3.01 -1.93
N ALA A 12 18.72 -3.53 -1.59
CA ALA A 12 19.40 -4.55 -2.40
C ALA A 12 18.60 -5.85 -2.56
N ASP A 13 17.71 -6.17 -1.61
CA ASP A 13 16.81 -7.33 -1.65
C ASP A 13 15.50 -7.07 -2.43
N GLY A 14 15.30 -5.86 -2.98
CA GLY A 14 14.16 -5.52 -3.85
C GLY A 14 12.80 -5.38 -3.16
N VAL A 15 12.76 -5.54 -1.83
CA VAL A 15 11.50 -5.61 -1.05
C VAL A 15 11.28 -4.41 -0.11
N GLY A 16 12.27 -3.52 -0.01
CA GLY A 16 12.19 -2.27 0.73
C GLY A 16 12.37 -1.08 -0.18
N TYR A 17 11.56 -0.04 0.04
CA TYR A 17 11.60 1.21 -0.72
C TYR A 17 11.55 2.37 0.26
N PHE A 18 12.27 3.44 -0.04
CA PHE A 18 12.35 4.59 0.85
C PHE A 18 12.33 5.90 0.06
N PHE A 19 11.71 6.92 0.65
CA PHE A 19 11.67 8.27 0.09
C PHE A 19 11.55 9.30 1.20
N ILE A 20 11.91 10.54 0.90
CA ILE A 20 11.81 11.66 1.84
C ILE A 20 10.53 12.43 1.52
N SER A 21 9.58 12.44 2.45
CA SER A 21 8.43 13.34 2.42
C SER A 21 8.86 14.71 2.89
N GLU A 22 8.59 15.75 2.10
CA GLU A 22 8.91 17.14 2.42
C GLU A 22 7.62 17.96 2.50
N GLY A 23 7.46 18.70 3.59
CA GLY A 23 6.21 19.40 3.86
C GLY A 23 6.26 20.26 5.11
N SER A 24 5.09 20.59 5.65
CA SER A 24 4.95 21.59 6.72
C SER A 24 5.59 21.20 8.05
N ARG A 25 5.92 19.92 8.24
CA ARG A 25 6.61 19.39 9.44
C ARG A 25 8.07 19.02 9.15
N GLY A 26 8.64 19.54 8.07
CA GLY A 26 10.01 19.28 7.66
C GLY A 26 10.15 18.01 6.83
N LYS A 27 11.30 17.34 6.97
CA LYS A 27 11.63 16.13 6.21
C LYS A 27 11.34 14.88 7.04
N ILE A 28 10.53 13.98 6.50
CA ILE A 28 10.18 12.71 7.15
C ILE A 28 10.59 11.58 6.22
N LEU A 29 11.45 10.69 6.71
CA LEU A 29 11.79 9.48 5.97
C LEU A 29 10.62 8.51 6.01
N LYS A 30 10.14 8.13 4.84
CA LYS A 30 9.07 7.16 4.63
C LYS A 30 9.64 5.86 4.10
N GLY A 31 8.99 4.75 4.45
CA GLY A 31 9.33 3.43 3.94
C GLY A 31 8.11 2.67 3.44
N VAL A 32 8.32 1.85 2.41
CA VAL A 32 7.41 0.80 1.95
C VAL A 32 8.15 -0.52 2.05
N SER A 33 7.50 -1.55 2.58
CA SER A 33 8.03 -2.91 2.62
C SER A 33 7.02 -3.86 2.01
N ILE A 34 7.46 -4.68 1.05
CA ILE A 34 6.63 -5.64 0.33
C ILE A 34 7.12 -7.05 0.67
N LYS A 35 6.35 -7.78 1.49
CA LYS A 35 6.76 -9.10 1.99
C LYS A 35 5.78 -10.20 1.60
N PRO A 36 6.24 -11.43 1.32
CA PRO A 36 5.35 -12.54 1.03
C PRO A 36 4.33 -12.80 2.14
N LEU A 37 3.11 -13.16 1.75
CA LEU A 37 2.03 -13.66 2.61
C LEU A 37 1.67 -15.10 2.16
N PRO A 38 2.51 -16.10 2.44
CA PRO A 38 2.38 -17.44 1.88
C PRO A 38 1.12 -18.18 2.32
N ASN A 39 0.50 -17.79 3.43
CA ASN A 39 -0.70 -18.44 3.98
C ASN A 39 -1.97 -17.62 3.75
N ALA A 40 -1.91 -16.58 2.91
CA ALA A 40 -3.10 -15.80 2.57
C ALA A 40 -3.95 -16.51 1.52
N ALA A 41 -5.24 -16.68 1.82
CA ALA A 41 -6.25 -17.06 0.84
C ALA A 41 -6.66 -15.86 -0.02
N PRO A 42 -7.17 -16.08 -1.25
CA PRO A 42 -7.39 -17.38 -1.91
C PRO A 42 -6.22 -17.84 -2.79
N ASP A 43 -6.13 -19.13 -3.06
CA ASP A 43 -4.98 -19.74 -3.75
C ASP A 43 -4.79 -19.29 -5.21
N PHE A 44 -5.88 -18.98 -5.92
CA PHE A 44 -5.80 -18.47 -7.32
C PHE A 44 -5.13 -17.09 -7.41
N LEU A 45 -4.97 -16.39 -6.29
CA LEU A 45 -4.28 -15.11 -6.18
C LEU A 45 -2.82 -15.23 -5.71
N ARG A 46 -2.28 -16.44 -5.56
CA ARG A 46 -0.86 -16.61 -5.19
C ARG A 46 0.09 -16.29 -6.36
N PRO A 47 1.33 -15.84 -6.07
CA PRO A 47 1.83 -15.44 -4.74
C PRO A 47 1.27 -14.09 -4.27
N ILE A 48 0.88 -14.01 -2.99
CA ILE A 48 0.36 -12.78 -2.36
C ILE A 48 1.49 -12.12 -1.56
N TYR A 49 1.58 -10.79 -1.62
CA TYR A 49 2.53 -9.99 -0.87
C TYR A 49 1.80 -8.90 -0.09
N ASN A 50 2.19 -8.67 1.16
CA ASN A 50 1.73 -7.54 1.95
C ASN A 50 2.52 -6.29 1.60
N LEU A 51 1.83 -5.19 1.29
CA LEU A 51 2.46 -3.87 1.22
C LEU A 51 2.26 -3.15 2.55
N ALA A 52 3.34 -2.91 3.28
CA ALA A 52 3.37 -2.09 4.49
C ALA A 52 3.94 -0.71 4.17
N PHE A 53 3.34 0.34 4.73
CA PHE A 53 3.78 1.73 4.58
C PHE A 53 3.79 2.44 5.93
N GLY A 54 4.83 3.24 6.18
CA GLY A 54 5.01 3.96 7.44
C GLY A 54 6.23 4.86 7.46
N ASP A 55 6.57 5.32 8.67
CA ASP A 55 7.77 6.10 8.92
C ASP A 55 8.97 5.19 9.07
N ALA A 56 10.05 5.49 8.39
CA ALA A 56 11.27 4.71 8.47
C ALA A 56 12.32 5.41 9.34
N ARG A 57 13.09 4.62 10.09
CA ARG A 57 14.23 5.09 10.88
C ARG A 57 15.43 4.19 10.66
N LYS A 58 16.61 4.81 10.55
CA LYS A 58 17.86 4.06 10.48
C LYS A 58 18.17 3.48 11.84
N THR A 59 18.57 2.23 11.88
CA THR A 59 19.07 1.55 13.08
C THR A 59 20.47 1.01 12.83
N THR A 60 21.14 0.55 13.89
CA THR A 60 22.47 -0.06 13.80
C THR A 60 22.50 -1.26 12.85
N ASN A 61 21.37 -1.98 12.75
CA ASN A 61 21.24 -3.22 11.97
C ASN A 61 20.38 -3.05 10.71
N GLY A 62 20.22 -1.82 10.22
CA GLY A 62 19.47 -1.53 9.00
C GLY A 62 18.39 -0.47 9.20
N TRP A 63 17.13 -0.84 9.00
CA TRP A 63 15.99 0.08 9.05
C TRP A 63 14.82 -0.53 9.81
N THR A 64 14.08 0.31 10.53
CA THR A 64 12.79 -0.05 11.12
C THR A 64 11.68 0.75 10.46
N LEU A 65 10.53 0.11 10.28
CA LEU A 65 9.32 0.72 9.73
C LEU A 65 8.25 0.79 10.81
N ASP A 66 7.89 2.02 11.20
CA ASP A 66 6.76 2.28 12.07
C ASP A 66 5.51 2.54 11.22
N HIS A 67 4.74 1.47 11.02
CA HIS A 67 3.45 1.52 10.34
C HIS A 67 2.29 1.86 11.29
N SER A 68 2.54 2.21 12.55
CA SER A 68 1.49 2.60 13.50
C SER A 68 1.27 4.11 13.50
N VAL A 69 2.35 4.88 13.32
CA VAL A 69 2.33 6.34 13.38
C VAL A 69 1.65 6.98 12.16
N ARG A 70 0.92 8.08 12.41
CA ARG A 70 0.33 8.96 11.40
C ARG A 70 1.07 10.30 11.39
N SER A 71 2.28 10.32 10.83
CA SER A 71 2.99 11.59 10.62
C SER A 71 2.50 12.23 9.32
N GLY A 72 1.53 13.14 9.47
CA GLY A 72 1.06 13.96 8.35
C GLY A 72 2.02 15.12 8.10
N ASN A 73 2.49 15.26 6.87
CA ASN A 73 3.38 16.35 6.45
C ASN A 73 2.68 17.37 5.51
N GLY A 74 1.36 17.22 5.30
CA GLY A 74 0.57 18.08 4.40
C GLY A 74 0.62 17.68 2.93
N ASP A 75 1.28 16.58 2.59
CA ASP A 75 1.65 16.13 1.25
C ASP A 75 1.04 14.75 0.90
N MET A 76 -0.08 14.39 1.54
CA MET A 76 -0.71 13.08 1.40
C MET A 76 -0.94 12.66 -0.07
N PRO A 77 -1.40 13.52 -0.99
CA PRO A 77 -1.57 13.13 -2.39
C PRO A 77 -0.27 12.63 -3.05
N ARG A 78 0.86 13.31 -2.78
CA ARG A 78 2.19 12.96 -3.32
C ARG A 78 2.74 11.68 -2.69
N ILE A 79 2.56 11.50 -1.38
CA ILE A 79 2.89 10.26 -0.68
C ILE A 79 2.15 9.08 -1.31
N ILE A 80 0.84 9.20 -1.50
CA ILE A 80 0.02 8.15 -2.07
C ILE A 80 0.43 7.83 -3.51
N ALA A 81 0.66 8.86 -4.34
CA ALA A 81 1.12 8.65 -5.71
C ALA A 81 2.46 7.91 -5.74
N THR A 82 3.38 8.23 -4.82
CA THR A 82 4.67 7.54 -4.66
C THR A 82 4.48 6.07 -4.27
N VAL A 83 3.59 5.78 -3.32
CA VAL A 83 3.29 4.39 -2.90
C VAL A 83 2.65 3.58 -4.04
N VAL A 84 1.78 4.20 -4.83
CA VAL A 84 1.20 3.54 -6.02
C VAL A 84 2.29 3.29 -7.07
N GLN A 85 3.19 4.23 -7.32
CA GLN A 85 4.30 4.03 -8.24
C GLN A 85 5.19 2.85 -7.81
N ILE A 86 5.53 2.77 -6.51
CA ILE A 86 6.27 1.64 -5.94
C ILE A 86 5.51 0.32 -6.15
N ALA A 87 4.21 0.30 -5.89
CA ALA A 87 3.37 -0.89 -6.08
C ALA A 87 3.36 -1.35 -7.54
N MET A 88 3.22 -0.42 -8.49
CA MET A 88 3.25 -0.71 -9.92
C MET A 88 4.63 -1.20 -10.38
N GLU A 89 5.70 -0.57 -9.90
CA GLU A 89 7.07 -1.01 -10.21
C GLU A 89 7.34 -2.43 -9.71
N PHE A 90 6.95 -2.74 -8.47
CA PHE A 90 7.08 -4.07 -7.91
C PHE A 90 6.29 -5.11 -8.71
N MET A 91 5.03 -4.84 -9.06
CA MET A 91 4.20 -5.76 -9.86
C MET A 91 4.73 -5.93 -11.29
N ALA A 92 5.32 -4.90 -11.89
CA ALA A 92 5.94 -4.99 -13.21
C ALA A 92 7.19 -5.89 -13.19
N GLN A 93 7.99 -5.84 -12.11
CA GLN A 93 9.14 -6.72 -11.91
C GLN A 93 8.73 -8.14 -11.49
N ASN A 94 7.54 -8.30 -10.90
CA ASN A 94 7.01 -9.56 -10.39
C ASN A 94 5.63 -9.84 -10.99
N THR A 95 5.57 -10.19 -12.28
CA THR A 95 4.34 -10.25 -13.08
C THR A 95 3.25 -11.19 -12.56
N ARG A 96 3.58 -12.14 -11.68
CA ARG A 96 2.60 -13.05 -11.04
C ARG A 96 2.17 -12.58 -9.64
N ALA A 97 2.79 -11.55 -9.10
CA ALA A 97 2.53 -11.09 -7.74
C ALA A 97 1.16 -10.43 -7.61
N THR A 98 0.47 -10.79 -6.54
CA THR A 98 -0.71 -10.07 -6.06
C THR A 98 -0.32 -9.24 -4.84
N LEU A 99 -0.50 -7.93 -4.92
CA LEU A 99 -0.33 -7.04 -3.78
C LEU A 99 -1.60 -7.01 -2.93
N SER A 100 -1.42 -7.19 -1.63
CA SER A 100 -2.43 -7.06 -0.60
C SER A 100 -2.28 -5.72 0.10
N PHE A 101 -3.35 -4.93 0.06
CA PHE A 101 -3.48 -3.65 0.75
C PHE A 101 -4.40 -3.85 1.96
N GLN A 102 -3.78 -3.92 3.13
CA GLN A 102 -4.47 -3.93 4.42
C GLN A 102 -3.72 -3.01 5.37
N GLY A 103 -4.40 -1.95 5.81
CA GLY A 103 -3.79 -1.00 6.71
C GLY A 103 -3.57 -1.55 8.11
N TYR A 104 -2.61 -0.98 8.86
CA TYR A 104 -2.53 -1.22 10.30
C TYR A 104 -3.80 -0.70 11.01
N ALA A 105 -4.45 -1.57 11.79
CA ALA A 105 -5.61 -1.22 12.59
C ALA A 105 -5.17 -0.55 13.90
N ASP A 106 -5.10 0.78 13.87
CA ASP A 106 -4.79 1.57 15.07
C ASP A 106 -5.98 1.71 16.04
N ILE A 107 -5.75 2.38 17.18
CA ILE A 107 -6.77 2.62 18.22
C ILE A 107 -8.05 3.23 17.63
N LYS A 108 -7.92 4.16 16.69
CA LYS A 108 -9.07 4.77 16.01
C LYS A 108 -9.83 3.75 15.16
N SER A 109 -9.11 2.87 14.48
CA SER A 109 -9.70 1.80 13.68
C SER A 109 -10.49 0.81 14.54
N LEU A 110 -9.95 0.45 15.71
CA LEU A 110 -10.62 -0.39 16.68
C LEU A 110 -11.87 0.28 17.25
N ALA A 111 -11.77 1.54 17.68
CA ALA A 111 -12.88 2.29 18.26
C ALA A 111 -14.06 2.48 17.28
N LEU A 112 -13.78 2.61 15.99
CA LEU A 112 -14.80 2.80 14.95
C LEU A 112 -15.27 1.49 14.30
N GLY A 113 -14.69 0.34 14.68
CA GLY A 113 -14.94 -0.95 14.04
C GLY A 113 -14.60 -0.98 12.55
N LYS A 114 -13.74 -0.06 12.07
CA LYS A 114 -13.43 0.13 10.64
C LYS A 114 -11.98 0.57 10.46
N ASN A 115 -11.23 -0.18 9.65
CA ASN A 115 -9.82 0.10 9.37
C ASN A 115 -9.66 1.39 8.54
N GLN A 116 -9.24 2.46 9.22
CA GLN A 116 -9.16 3.79 8.60
C GLN A 116 -8.09 3.87 7.52
N ARG A 117 -7.02 3.07 7.63
CA ARG A 117 -5.95 3.03 6.62
C ARG A 117 -6.40 2.27 5.38
N THR A 118 -7.09 1.13 5.54
CA THR A 118 -7.69 0.43 4.39
C THR A 118 -8.69 1.33 3.67
N ILE A 119 -9.53 2.08 4.40
CA ILE A 119 -10.46 3.05 3.80
C ILE A 119 -9.73 4.13 2.98
N LEU A 120 -8.57 4.61 3.44
CA LEU A 120 -7.77 5.56 2.67
C LEU A 120 -7.27 4.94 1.36
N TYR A 121 -6.78 3.69 1.39
CA TYR A 121 -6.38 2.99 0.16
C TYR A 121 -7.56 2.81 -0.80
N GLN A 122 -8.72 2.40 -0.29
CA GLN A 122 -9.94 2.27 -1.10
C GLN A 122 -10.32 3.59 -1.76
N ARG A 123 -10.34 4.70 -1.02
CA ARG A 123 -10.68 6.02 -1.59
C ARG A 123 -9.72 6.43 -2.71
N VAL A 124 -8.44 6.12 -2.56
CA VAL A 124 -7.43 6.38 -3.60
C VAL A 124 -7.72 5.53 -4.84
N ILE A 125 -7.97 4.24 -4.65
CA ILE A 125 -8.29 3.33 -5.76
C ILE A 125 -9.58 3.78 -6.47
N ASP A 126 -10.65 4.04 -5.72
CA ASP A 126 -11.94 4.49 -6.25
C ASP A 126 -11.81 5.79 -7.05
N SER A 127 -11.05 6.76 -6.53
CA SER A 127 -10.85 8.05 -7.21
C SER A 127 -9.98 7.98 -8.47
N HIS A 128 -9.28 6.86 -8.70
CA HIS A 128 -8.44 6.63 -9.88
C HIS A 128 -8.84 5.35 -10.63
N TRP A 129 -10.07 4.88 -10.43
CA TRP A 129 -10.51 3.57 -10.91
C TRP A 129 -10.38 3.43 -12.42
N SER A 130 -10.80 4.45 -13.19
CA SER A 130 -10.74 4.45 -14.64
C SER A 130 -9.34 4.23 -15.21
N GLU A 131 -8.31 4.67 -14.49
CA GLU A 131 -6.91 4.49 -14.89
C GLU A 131 -6.37 3.14 -14.40
N LEU A 132 -6.58 2.83 -13.12
CA LEU A 132 -6.04 1.64 -12.48
C LEU A 132 -6.64 0.35 -13.05
N ALA A 133 -7.93 0.33 -13.34
CA ALA A 133 -8.64 -0.84 -13.86
C ALA A 133 -8.23 -1.21 -15.29
N VAL A 134 -7.56 -0.32 -16.02
CA VAL A 134 -7.01 -0.64 -17.36
C VAL A 134 -5.86 -1.64 -17.23
N ASN A 135 -4.99 -1.43 -16.25
CA ASN A 135 -3.73 -2.19 -16.10
C ASN A 135 -3.78 -3.24 -14.99
N CYS A 136 -4.74 -3.16 -14.08
CA CYS A 136 -4.81 -4.03 -12.92
C CYS A 136 -6.17 -4.73 -12.81
N ASN A 137 -6.15 -5.97 -12.33
CA ASN A 137 -7.30 -6.66 -11.79
C ASN A 137 -7.35 -6.42 -10.28
N PHE A 138 -8.55 -6.14 -9.76
CA PHE A 138 -8.77 -5.87 -8.34
C PHE A 138 -9.79 -6.84 -7.74
N TRP A 139 -9.51 -7.28 -6.52
CA TRP A 139 -10.42 -8.05 -5.70
C TRP A 139 -10.54 -7.40 -4.32
N GLY A 140 -11.71 -7.54 -3.72
CA GLY A 140 -11.97 -7.11 -2.36
C GLY A 140 -12.23 -8.32 -1.47
N ALA A 141 -11.63 -8.30 -0.28
CA ALA A 141 -11.88 -9.29 0.76
C ALA A 141 -12.75 -8.68 1.87
N LYS A 142 -13.81 -9.39 2.26
CA LYS A 142 -14.71 -9.01 3.35
C LYS A 142 -15.30 -10.27 3.98
N ASN A 143 -15.32 -10.36 5.30
CA ASN A 143 -15.87 -11.54 6.01
C ASN A 143 -15.22 -12.86 5.56
N ASN A 144 -13.91 -12.85 5.31
CA ASN A 144 -13.13 -13.97 4.74
C ASN A 144 -13.50 -14.42 3.32
N GLU A 145 -14.43 -13.74 2.66
CA GLU A 145 -14.74 -13.99 1.25
C GLU A 145 -13.99 -13.02 0.36
N VAL A 146 -13.52 -13.49 -0.79
CA VAL A 146 -12.88 -12.67 -1.81
C VAL A 146 -13.74 -12.65 -3.06
N ALA A 147 -14.05 -11.45 -3.53
CA ALA A 147 -14.85 -11.21 -4.72
C ALA A 147 -14.19 -10.13 -5.58
N GLU A 148 -14.67 -9.94 -6.80
CA GLU A 148 -14.26 -8.82 -7.63
C GLU A 148 -14.50 -7.49 -6.92
N TYR A 149 -13.58 -6.56 -7.11
CA TYR A 149 -13.68 -5.24 -6.50
C TYR A 149 -14.74 -4.39 -7.21
N THR A 150 -15.67 -3.84 -6.43
CA THR A 150 -16.67 -2.87 -6.91
C THR A 150 -16.41 -1.53 -6.24
N VAL A 151 -16.29 -0.47 -7.04
CA VAL A 151 -16.14 0.91 -6.56
C VAL A 151 -17.30 1.29 -5.63
N GLY A 152 -16.99 1.94 -4.52
CA GLY A 152 -17.98 2.34 -3.50
C GLY A 152 -18.30 1.28 -2.45
N ASN A 153 -17.96 0.01 -2.67
CA ASN A 153 -18.07 -1.02 -1.64
C ASN A 153 -16.91 -0.91 -0.63
N GLN A 154 -17.18 -1.24 0.64
CA GLN A 154 -16.15 -1.28 1.70
C GLN A 154 -15.59 -2.70 1.85
N TYR A 155 -14.27 -2.82 1.88
CA TYR A 155 -13.53 -4.08 2.02
C TYR A 155 -12.54 -4.01 3.19
N GLU A 156 -12.24 -5.14 3.80
CA GLU A 156 -11.27 -5.25 4.92
C GLU A 156 -9.84 -5.29 4.41
N ARG A 157 -9.67 -5.83 3.19
CA ARG A 157 -8.42 -5.94 2.46
C ARG A 157 -8.70 -5.86 0.96
N ILE A 158 -7.79 -5.23 0.23
CA ILE A 158 -7.87 -5.11 -1.23
C ILE A 158 -6.70 -5.88 -1.82
N LEU A 159 -6.94 -6.57 -2.92
CA LEU A 159 -5.93 -7.33 -3.65
C LEU A 159 -5.83 -6.74 -5.06
N ALA A 160 -4.63 -6.49 -5.54
CA ALA A 160 -4.39 -6.03 -6.90
C ALA A 160 -3.33 -6.88 -7.58
N ARG A 161 -3.52 -7.14 -8.87
CA ARG A 161 -2.55 -7.83 -9.73
C ARG A 161 -2.50 -7.12 -11.07
N LEU A 162 -1.31 -6.98 -11.66
CA LEU A 162 -1.17 -6.47 -13.02
C LEU A 162 -1.84 -7.42 -14.03
N LYS A 163 -2.42 -6.87 -15.08
CA LYS A 163 -2.99 -7.63 -16.21
C LYS A 163 -1.91 -8.15 -17.15
#